data_AF-A0A191HX32-F1
#
_entry.id   AF-A0A191HX32-F1
#
_cell.length_a   1.000
_cell.length_b   1.000
_cell.length_c   1.000
_cell.angle_alpha   90.00
_cell.angle_beta   90.00
_cell.angle_gamma   90.00
#
_symmetry.space_group_name_H-M   'P 1'
#
loop_
_entity.id
_entity.type
_entity.pdbx_description
1 polymer ?
#
loop_
_entity_poly.entity_id
_entity_poly.type
_entity_poly.pdbx_seq_one_letter_code
_entity_poly.pdbx_strand_id
1 'polypeptide(L)'
;MAISINKEAMKLVRFVLENEEKLGVVSSKLPSGTTVIDMGIKAKGSYEAGIKFCEICFGNLSTVQLGTWELDEVHSFSAVEVYVSDLDHSVLLSQLAGWSLEKGPFAAIGSGPARAKKHNCL
;
A
#
# COMPACT_ATOMS: atom_id res chain seq x y z
N MET A 1 -18.17 7.89 -14.68
CA MET A 1 -18.39 7.79 -13.22
C MET A 1 -17.05 8.00 -12.54
N ALA A 2 -16.97 8.82 -11.49
CA ALA A 2 -15.73 9.03 -10.75
C ALA A 2 -15.42 7.80 -9.86
N ILE A 3 -14.20 7.27 -9.96
CA ILE A 3 -13.74 6.13 -9.16
C ILE A 3 -13.38 6.63 -7.76
N SER A 4 -13.82 5.92 -6.72
CA SER A 4 -13.39 6.19 -5.35
C SER A 4 -12.20 5.31 -5.00
N ILE A 5 -10.98 5.87 -5.07
CA ILE A 5 -9.73 5.14 -4.79
C ILE A 5 -9.70 4.51 -3.38
N ASN A 6 -10.38 5.13 -2.40
CA ASN A 6 -10.49 4.54 -1.06
C ASN A 6 -11.37 3.28 -1.08
N LYS A 7 -12.49 3.29 -1.81
CA LYS A 7 -13.38 2.13 -1.89
C LYS A 7 -12.70 0.97 -2.62
N GLU A 8 -11.93 1.28 -3.66
CA GLU A 8 -11.14 0.29 -4.40
C GLU A 8 -10.04 -0.32 -3.53
N ALA A 9 -9.21 0.50 -2.88
CA ALA A 9 -8.19 0.01 -1.95
C ALA A 9 -8.77 -0.80 -0.80
N MET A 10 -9.95 -0.45 -0.29
CA MET A 10 -10.61 -1.20 0.78
C MET A 10 -10.96 -2.64 0.40
N LYS A 11 -11.08 -2.97 -0.89
CA LYS A 11 -11.25 -4.37 -1.33
C LYS A 11 -10.02 -5.20 -0.96
N LEU A 12 -8.82 -4.66 -1.22
CA LEU A 12 -7.56 -5.30 -0.86
C LEU A 12 -7.32 -5.31 0.65
N VAL A 13 -7.70 -4.24 1.36
CA VAL A 13 -7.60 -4.23 2.83
C VAL A 13 -8.44 -5.34 3.44
N ARG A 14 -9.67 -5.58 2.95
CA ARG A 14 -10.51 -6.70 3.43
C ARG A 14 -9.88 -8.04 3.11
N PHE A 15 -9.35 -8.22 1.90
CA PHE A 15 -8.61 -9.42 1.54
C PHE A 15 -7.44 -9.67 2.50
N VAL A 16 -6.67 -8.64 2.87
CA VAL A 16 -5.56 -8.76 3.83
C VAL A 16 -6.07 -9.20 5.21
N LEU A 17 -7.15 -8.59 5.72
CA LEU A 17 -7.76 -8.94 7.01
C LEU A 17 -8.36 -10.35 7.03
N GLU A 18 -8.84 -10.85 5.89
CA GLU A 18 -9.37 -12.22 5.75
C GLU A 18 -8.27 -13.27 5.64
N ASN A 19 -7.02 -12.88 5.36
CA ASN A 19 -5.89 -13.77 5.08
C ASN A 19 -4.66 -13.49 5.97
N GLU A 20 -4.86 -12.97 7.17
CA GLU A 20 -3.77 -12.49 8.03
C GLU A 20 -2.67 -13.53 8.28
N GLU A 21 -3.06 -14.75 8.63
CA GLU A 21 -2.12 -15.85 8.90
C GLU A 21 -1.27 -16.19 7.66
N LYS A 22 -1.93 -16.36 6.50
CA LYS A 22 -1.26 -16.67 5.23
C LYS A 22 -0.27 -15.57 4.83
N LEU A 23 -0.67 -14.32 5.03
CA LEU A 23 0.12 -13.15 4.68
C LEU A 23 1.19 -12.82 5.74
N GLY A 24 1.16 -13.46 6.91
CA GLY A 24 2.08 -13.20 8.01
C GLY A 24 1.90 -11.81 8.64
N VAL A 25 0.69 -11.24 8.58
CA VAL A 25 0.34 -9.92 9.12
C VAL A 25 -0.51 -10.06 10.38
N VAL A 26 -0.62 -9.00 11.18
CA VAL A 26 -1.43 -9.01 12.41
C VAL A 26 -2.26 -7.73 12.48
N SER A 27 -3.58 -7.83 12.63
CA SER A 27 -4.41 -6.65 12.91
C SER A 27 -4.79 -6.50 14.38
N SER A 28 -5.07 -5.26 14.76
CA SER A 28 -5.63 -4.90 16.06
C SER A 28 -6.60 -3.73 15.92
N LYS A 29 -7.51 -3.60 16.87
CA LYS A 29 -8.40 -2.44 16.96
C LYS A 29 -7.98 -1.54 18.12
N LEU A 30 -7.81 -0.26 17.84
CA LEU A 30 -7.61 0.77 18.85
C LEU A 30 -8.94 1.11 19.55
N PRO A 31 -8.91 1.72 20.74
CA PRO A 31 -10.12 2.18 21.44
C PRO A 31 -11.01 3.13 20.62
N SER A 32 -10.43 3.86 19.66
CA SER A 32 -11.15 4.72 18.71
C SER A 32 -11.96 3.94 17.65
N GLY A 33 -11.81 2.62 17.57
CA GLY A 33 -12.36 1.79 16.50
C GLY A 33 -11.47 1.70 15.26
N THR A 34 -10.33 2.40 15.21
CA THR A 34 -9.36 2.31 14.12
C THR A 34 -8.74 0.92 14.08
N THR A 35 -8.75 0.29 12.90
CA THR A 35 -7.99 -0.94 12.65
C THR A 35 -6.56 -0.59 12.24
N VAL A 36 -5.59 -1.16 12.94
CA VAL A 36 -4.17 -1.09 12.60
C VAL A 36 -3.72 -2.47 12.13
N ILE A 37 -3.11 -2.53 10.96
CA ILE A 37 -2.55 -3.77 10.40
C ILE A 37 -1.04 -3.65 10.44
N ASP A 38 -0.40 -4.44 11.30
CA ASP A 38 1.05 -4.59 11.31
C ASP A 38 1.47 -5.54 10.19
N MET A 39 2.20 -5.02 9.20
CA MET A 39 2.68 -5.76 8.03
C MET A 39 4.20 -5.95 8.03
N GLY A 40 4.91 -5.65 9.14
CA GLY A 40 6.37 -5.83 9.17
C GLY A 40 7.15 -5.22 10.34
N ILE A 41 6.48 -4.67 11.38
CA ILE A 41 7.15 -4.16 12.57
C ILE A 41 7.39 -5.29 13.57
N LYS A 42 6.32 -5.95 14.03
CA LYS A 42 6.37 -7.16 14.85
C LYS A 42 5.88 -8.38 14.07
N ALA A 43 4.97 -8.15 13.12
CA ALA A 43 4.53 -9.16 12.19
C ALA A 43 5.68 -9.59 11.25
N LYS A 44 5.70 -10.87 10.86
CA LYS A 44 6.72 -11.42 9.96
C LYS A 44 6.62 -10.81 8.55
N GLY A 45 5.40 -10.52 8.10
CA GLY A 45 5.10 -10.16 6.73
C GLY A 45 5.32 -11.30 5.73
N SER A 46 5.12 -10.99 4.46
CA SER A 46 5.38 -11.88 3.33
C SER A 46 5.53 -11.07 2.05
N TYR A 47 6.05 -11.69 0.99
CA TYR A 47 6.07 -11.11 -0.35
C TYR A 47 4.67 -10.74 -0.85
N GLU A 48 3.68 -11.61 -0.62
CA GLU A 48 2.28 -11.35 -1.00
C GLU A 48 1.71 -10.16 -0.20
N ALA A 49 2.04 -10.04 1.09
CA ALA A 49 1.67 -8.88 1.90
C ALA A 49 2.30 -7.58 1.36
N GLY A 50 3.56 -7.63 0.93
CA GLY A 50 4.24 -6.50 0.29
C GLY A 50 3.58 -6.06 -1.01
N ILE A 51 3.22 -7.02 -1.87
CA ILE A 51 2.44 -6.75 -3.10
C ILE A 51 1.13 -6.06 -2.75
N LYS A 52 0.35 -6.60 -1.80
CA LYS A 52 -0.93 -6.00 -1.38
C LYS A 52 -0.76 -4.62 -0.76
N PHE A 53 0.29 -4.41 0.05
CA PHE A 53 0.62 -3.09 0.59
C PHE A 53 0.86 -2.08 -0.54
N CYS A 54 1.68 -2.43 -1.54
CA CYS A 54 1.94 -1.58 -2.70
C CYS A 54 0.65 -1.29 -3.47
N GLU A 55 -0.13 -2.30 -3.84
CA GLU A 55 -1.41 -2.12 -4.56
C GLU A 55 -2.39 -1.22 -3.78
N ILE A 56 -2.46 -1.37 -2.45
CA ILE A 56 -3.25 -0.48 -1.57
C ILE A 56 -2.74 0.95 -1.65
N CYS A 57 -1.43 1.18 -1.60
CA CYS A 57 -0.83 2.51 -1.75
C CYS A 57 -1.17 3.13 -3.11
N PHE A 58 -1.24 2.33 -4.17
CA PHE A 58 -1.67 2.75 -5.51
C PHE A 58 -3.19 2.84 -5.68
N GLY A 59 -3.97 2.72 -4.60
CA GLY A 59 -5.43 2.87 -4.64
C GLY A 59 -6.15 1.68 -5.28
N ASN A 60 -5.49 0.53 -5.43
CA ASN A 60 -5.93 -0.63 -6.22
C ASN A 60 -6.17 -0.28 -7.71
N LEU A 61 -5.37 0.63 -8.26
CA LEU A 61 -5.37 1.03 -9.67
C LEU A 61 -4.08 0.64 -10.40
N SER A 62 -3.30 -0.26 -9.79
CA SER A 62 -2.08 -0.80 -10.38
C SER A 62 -2.02 -2.31 -10.21
N THR A 63 -1.22 -2.95 -11.06
CA THR A 63 -0.78 -4.33 -10.88
C THR A 63 0.66 -4.29 -10.41
N VAL A 64 0.94 -4.98 -9.31
CA VAL A 64 2.28 -5.09 -8.74
C VAL A 64 2.69 -6.56 -8.79
N GLN A 65 3.85 -6.84 -9.38
CA GLN A 65 4.41 -8.19 -9.42
C GLN A 65 5.89 -8.20 -9.09
N LEU A 66 6.36 -9.31 -8.54
CA LEU A 66 7.78 -9.55 -8.35
C LEU A 66 8.37 -10.04 -9.66
N GLY A 67 9.52 -9.48 -10.02
CA GLY A 67 10.27 -9.86 -11.20
C GLY A 67 11.75 -9.99 -10.87
N THR A 68 12.52 -10.21 -11.92
CA THR A 68 13.98 -10.15 -11.88
C THR A 68 14.41 -9.16 -12.95
N TRP A 69 15.27 -8.22 -12.58
CA TRP A 69 15.88 -7.29 -13.51
C TRP A 69 17.31 -7.74 -13.79
N GLU A 70 17.57 -8.07 -15.05
CA GLU A 70 18.88 -8.49 -15.57
C GLU A 70 19.71 -7.24 -15.90
N LEU A 71 20.87 -7.08 -15.25
CA LEU A 71 21.81 -6.01 -15.56
C LEU A 71 22.74 -6.42 -16.72
N ASP A 72 23.23 -7.66 -16.68
CA ASP A 72 24.08 -8.29 -17.69
C ASP A 72 23.92 -9.82 -17.63
N GLU A 73 24.75 -10.58 -18.36
CA GLU A 73 24.64 -12.04 -18.47
C GLU A 73 24.87 -12.81 -17.16
N VAL A 74 25.43 -12.18 -16.13
CA VAL A 74 25.79 -12.84 -14.86
C VAL A 74 25.21 -12.14 -13.63
N HIS A 75 24.73 -10.90 -13.75
CA HIS A 75 24.16 -10.13 -12.65
C HIS A 75 22.66 -9.88 -12.84
N SER A 76 21.89 -10.33 -11.86
CA SER A 76 20.45 -10.11 -11.77
C SER A 76 20.04 -9.65 -10.38
N PHE A 77 18.94 -8.89 -10.32
CA PHE A 77 18.42 -8.32 -9.09
C PHE A 77 16.92 -8.60 -8.97
N SER A 78 16.45 -8.81 -7.74
CA SER A 78 15.01 -8.81 -7.48
C SER A 78 14.41 -7.46 -7.86
N ALA A 79 13.31 -7.50 -8.59
CA ALA A 79 12.61 -6.32 -9.06
C ALA A 79 11.15 -6.33 -8.60
N VAL A 80 10.56 -5.14 -8.56
CA VAL A 80 9.12 -4.96 -8.44
C VAL A 80 8.66 -4.24 -9.69
N GLU A 81 7.82 -4.91 -10.46
CA GLU A 81 7.22 -4.33 -11.66
C GLU A 81 5.86 -3.76 -11.29
N VAL A 82 5.62 -2.51 -11.69
CA VAL A 82 4.38 -1.79 -11.38
C VAL A 82 3.79 -1.25 -12.67
N TYR A 83 2.59 -1.71 -12.99
CA TYR A 83 1.83 -1.25 -14.14
C TYR A 83 0.69 -0.37 -13.66
N VAL A 84 0.69 0.90 -14.08
CA VAL A 84 -0.28 1.92 -13.65
C VAL A 84 -1.04 2.43 -14.88
N SER A 85 -2.37 2.38 -14.83
CA SER A 85 -3.24 2.86 -15.91
C SER A 85 -3.74 4.30 -15.69
N ASP A 86 -3.71 4.80 -14.45
CA ASP A 86 -4.15 6.15 -14.07
C ASP A 86 -3.13 6.79 -13.13
N LEU A 87 -2.21 7.58 -13.70
CA LEU A 87 -1.10 8.18 -12.94
C LEU A 87 -1.58 9.19 -11.91
N ASP A 88 -2.60 10.00 -12.23
CA ASP A 88 -3.08 11.06 -11.35
C ASP A 88 -3.70 10.46 -10.08
N HIS A 89 -4.61 9.51 -10.25
CA HIS A 89 -5.30 8.87 -9.12
C HIS A 89 -4.38 7.92 -8.34
N SER A 90 -3.61 7.10 -9.06
CA SER A 90 -2.81 6.03 -8.46
C SER A 90 -1.51 6.54 -7.84
N VAL A 91 -0.81 7.48 -8.49
CA VAL A 91 0.49 7.98 -8.04
C VAL A 91 0.34 9.27 -7.25
N LEU A 92 -0.18 10.33 -7.86
CA LEU A 92 -0.16 11.67 -7.25
C LEU A 92 -1.11 11.77 -6.06
N LEU A 93 -2.35 11.32 -6.23
CA LEU A 93 -3.41 11.40 -5.21
C LEU A 93 -3.35 10.28 -4.18
N SER A 94 -2.68 9.16 -4.49
CA SER A 94 -2.59 8.00 -3.62
C SER A 94 -1.15 7.69 -3.20
N GLN A 95 -0.36 7.01 -4.03
CA GLN A 95 0.92 6.39 -3.60
C GLN A 95 1.93 7.39 -3.05
N LEU A 96 1.98 8.61 -3.57
CA LEU A 96 2.93 9.65 -3.16
C LEU A 96 2.92 9.82 -1.63
N ALA A 97 4.11 9.70 -1.03
CA ALA A 97 4.35 9.88 0.40
C ALA A 97 4.41 11.38 0.75
N GLY A 98 3.27 12.06 0.60
CA GLY A 98 3.17 13.52 0.70
C GLY A 98 2.60 14.04 2.01
N TRP A 99 2.17 13.18 2.95
CA TRP A 99 1.51 13.61 4.18
C TRP A 99 2.40 13.37 5.42
N SER A 100 3.04 14.42 5.92
CA SER A 100 3.66 14.38 7.25
C SER A 100 2.58 14.28 8.34
N LEU A 101 2.54 13.15 9.06
CA LEU A 101 1.53 12.86 10.08
C LEU A 101 1.91 13.43 11.46
N GLU A 102 3.20 13.39 11.81
CA GLU A 102 3.71 13.88 13.09
C GLU A 102 5.11 14.52 12.96
N LYS A 103 5.51 15.28 13.99
CA LYS A 103 6.89 15.73 14.21
C LYS A 103 7.44 15.06 15.47
N GLY A 104 8.63 14.45 15.41
CA GLY A 104 9.27 13.80 16.56
C GLY A 104 9.80 12.39 16.25
N PRO A 105 10.13 11.58 17.26
CA PRO A 105 10.76 10.27 17.09
C PRO A 105 9.88 9.22 16.37
N PHE A 106 8.59 9.51 16.18
CA PHE A 106 7.64 8.68 15.41
C PHE A 106 7.17 9.38 14.12
N ALA A 107 8.01 10.25 13.54
CA ALA A 107 7.70 10.94 12.30
C ALA A 107 7.40 9.94 11.16
N ALA A 108 6.11 9.70 10.94
CA ALA A 108 5.60 8.89 9.85
C ALA A 108 5.21 9.78 8.67
N ILE A 109 5.53 9.31 7.47
CA ILE A 109 5.07 9.89 6.21
C ILE A 109 3.93 9.01 5.70
N GLY A 110 2.73 9.59 5.62
CA GLY A 110 1.55 8.95 5.09
C GLY A 110 1.54 8.95 3.56
N SER A 111 1.34 7.75 3.01
CA SER A 111 0.99 7.48 1.61
C SER A 111 -0.43 6.91 1.52
N GLY A 112 -0.92 6.77 0.30
CA GLY A 112 -2.11 6.00 -0.01
C GLY A 112 -3.38 6.84 -0.13
N PRO A 113 -4.52 6.15 -0.35
CA PRO A 113 -5.74 6.75 -0.91
C PRO A 113 -6.40 7.75 0.05
N ALA A 114 -6.14 7.66 1.36
CA ALA A 114 -6.62 8.64 2.34
C ALA A 114 -6.20 10.08 2.01
N ARG A 115 -5.08 10.28 1.29
CA ARG A 115 -4.61 11.60 0.87
C ARG A 115 -5.59 12.31 -0.07
N ALA A 116 -6.24 11.61 -0.99
CA ALA A 116 -7.20 12.24 -1.91
C ALA A 116 -8.38 12.87 -1.17
N LYS A 117 -8.86 12.24 -0.09
CA LYS A 117 -9.89 12.81 0.78
C LYS A 117 -9.38 14.03 1.55
N LYS A 118 -8.16 13.98 2.08
CA LYS A 118 -7.59 15.08 2.86
C LYS A 118 -7.48 16.37 2.04
N HIS A 119 -7.12 16.26 0.76
CA HIS A 119 -6.91 17.39 -0.12
C HIS A 119 -8.18 17.82 -0.89
N ASN A 120 -9.35 17.24 -0.58
CA ASN A 120 -10.62 17.46 -1.30
C ASN A 120 -10.48 17.27 -2.82
N CYS A 121 -9.64 16.34 -3.25
CA CYS A 121 -9.39 16.10 -4.67
C CYS A 121 -10.44 15.17 -5.32
N LEU A 122 -11.18 14.39 -4.52
CA LEU A 122 -12.17 13.38 -4.95
C LEU A 122 -13.26 13.15 -3.89
#